data_AF-A0A7V6ZWJ7-F1
#
_entry.id   AF-A0A7V6ZWJ7-F1
#
_cell.length_a   1.000
_cell.length_b   1.000
_cell.length_c   1.000
_cell.angle_alpha   90.00
_cell.angle_beta   90.00
_cell.angle_gamma   90.00
#
_symmetry.space_group_name_H-M   'P 1'
#
loop_
_entity.id
_entity.type
_entity.pdbx_description
1 polymer ?
#
loop_
_entity_poly.entity_id
_entity_poly.type
_entity_poly.pdbx_seq_one_letter_code
_entity_poly.pdbx_strand_id
1 'polypeptide(L)'
;MNLSDPNVLRIFVEKKPGFDIEAQKLFNDLKMMLNLDGLTGLRILNRYDVEGISPAEFEAARQTIFAEPTVDWIYLEEVSFGPNDHVLPIEYLPGQYDQRADSAAQCIQILTRGELPLVRTAKLLVLQGELSPEELRRIRDYCINPIETRKASLEKPTTLQTQMEVPQDVEILTGFINLSENGLQDLIDKLGLAMSPADLAFCQDYFKNNEKRDPTITEIRVIDTYWSDHCRHTTFHTVLKEVSFAEGPFAELMQRIYQNYVTNRPAVTKPGKEKEITLMDLATVAMRHLKKDGYLDDLEVSDEINASSIVVKVNTEKGPEDWLVMFKNETHNHPTEIEPFGGAATCLGGAIRDPLSGRAFVYQAMRVSGSGDPRARIEETLPGKLPQKKITTGAAAGYSSYGNQVGLATGQVAEVYHPNFVAKRMEVGAVIGAAPQKNVKREKPVPGDVIILVGGRTGRDGCGGATGSSKEHTEESLVTCCSEVQKGNAPTERKIQRLFRNPEVSLMIKKCNDFGAGGVSVAIGELADGLEVNLDKVPKKYEGLDGTELAISES
;
A
#
# COMPACT_ATOMS: atom_id res chain seq x y z
N MET A 1 29.11 -32.02 -4.53
CA MET A 1 28.24 -33.16 -4.15
C MET A 1 27.11 -33.21 -5.16
N ASN A 2 26.72 -34.41 -5.61
CA ASN A 2 25.88 -34.64 -6.80
C ASN A 2 24.50 -33.96 -6.73
N LEU A 3 24.18 -33.19 -7.76
CA LEU A 3 22.95 -32.43 -8.01
C LEU A 3 21.92 -33.26 -8.80
N SER A 4 21.33 -34.30 -8.22
CA SER A 4 20.38 -35.16 -8.96
C SER A 4 19.13 -35.60 -8.21
N ASP A 5 18.77 -34.93 -7.11
CA ASP A 5 17.42 -35.04 -6.51
C ASP A 5 16.78 -33.64 -6.53
N PRO A 6 15.49 -33.48 -6.88
CA PRO A 6 14.84 -32.18 -6.89
C PRO A 6 14.89 -31.59 -5.48
N ASN A 7 15.60 -30.47 -5.33
CA ASN A 7 15.94 -29.82 -4.06
C ASN A 7 14.74 -29.10 -3.40
N VAL A 8 13.54 -29.24 -3.99
CA VAL A 8 12.29 -28.65 -3.52
C VAL A 8 11.50 -29.71 -2.77
N LEU A 9 11.07 -29.42 -1.56
CA LEU A 9 10.20 -30.26 -0.73
C LEU A 9 8.79 -29.68 -0.73
N ARG A 10 7.77 -30.55 -0.82
CA ARG A 10 6.37 -30.13 -0.96
C ARG A 10 5.48 -30.69 0.15
N ILE A 11 4.67 -29.81 0.73
CA ILE A 11 3.66 -30.16 1.74
C ILE A 11 2.34 -29.46 1.45
N PHE A 12 1.25 -30.17 1.66
CA PHE A 12 -0.10 -29.61 1.66
C PHE A 12 -0.70 -29.70 3.06
N VAL A 13 -1.40 -28.64 3.44
CA VAL A 13 -2.03 -28.51 4.75
C VAL A 13 -3.51 -28.16 4.57
N GLU A 14 -4.38 -28.94 5.18
CA GLU A 14 -5.83 -28.80 5.10
C GLU A 14 -6.43 -28.70 6.51
N LYS A 15 -7.36 -27.77 6.73
CA LYS A 15 -8.07 -27.69 8.01
C LYS A 15 -9.01 -28.89 8.16
N LYS A 16 -9.00 -29.52 9.34
CA LYS A 16 -9.93 -30.60 9.69
C LYS A 16 -11.37 -30.07 9.75
N PRO A 17 -12.37 -30.93 9.50
CA PRO A 17 -13.78 -30.57 9.62
C PRO A 17 -14.09 -29.91 10.97
N GLY A 18 -14.76 -28.76 10.93
CA GLY A 18 -15.08 -27.95 12.12
C GLY A 18 -14.10 -26.80 12.38
N PHE A 19 -12.91 -26.83 11.77
CA PHE A 19 -11.93 -25.72 11.81
C PHE A 19 -11.78 -25.03 10.44
N ASP A 20 -12.41 -25.57 9.40
CA ASP A 20 -12.38 -25.15 8.00
C ASP A 20 -13.30 -23.95 7.70
N ILE A 21 -13.34 -22.96 8.60
CA ILE A 21 -14.23 -21.79 8.54
C ILE A 21 -14.09 -21.04 7.21
N GLU A 22 -12.85 -20.90 6.72
CA GLU A 22 -12.58 -20.25 5.43
C GLU A 22 -13.23 -21.00 4.26
N ALA A 23 -13.11 -22.33 4.23
CA ALA A 23 -13.68 -23.17 3.19
C ALA A 23 -15.22 -23.10 3.20
N GLN A 24 -15.82 -23.18 4.40
CA GLN A 24 -17.27 -23.07 4.56
C GLN A 24 -17.80 -21.70 4.13
N LYS A 25 -17.10 -20.61 4.45
CA LYS A 25 -17.48 -19.26 4.03
C LYS A 25 -17.41 -19.12 2.51
N LEU A 26 -16.32 -19.55 1.89
CA LEU A 26 -16.16 -19.50 0.44
C LEU A 26 -17.18 -20.38 -0.29
N PHE A 27 -17.47 -21.57 0.24
CA PHE A 27 -18.52 -22.46 -0.29
C PHE A 27 -19.88 -21.75 -0.34
N ASN A 28 -20.29 -21.14 0.78
CA ASN A 28 -21.56 -20.42 0.87
C ASN A 28 -21.57 -19.20 -0.06
N ASP A 29 -20.47 -18.46 -0.13
CA ASP A 29 -20.35 -17.31 -1.02
C ASP A 29 -20.46 -17.71 -2.50
N LEU A 30 -19.76 -18.76 -2.94
CA LEU A 30 -19.86 -19.25 -4.31
C LEU A 30 -21.28 -19.75 -4.62
N LYS A 31 -21.88 -20.52 -3.71
CA LYS A 31 -23.22 -21.07 -3.91
C LYS A 31 -24.29 -19.99 -4.04
N MET A 32 -24.27 -19.00 -3.15
CA MET A 32 -25.23 -17.91 -3.15
C MET A 32 -25.01 -16.90 -4.28
N MET A 33 -23.75 -16.52 -4.53
CA MET A 33 -23.46 -15.43 -5.45
C MET A 33 -23.46 -15.89 -6.91
N LEU A 34 -23.11 -17.16 -7.18
CA LEU A 34 -23.05 -17.71 -8.53
C LEU A 34 -24.22 -18.66 -8.84
N ASN A 35 -25.14 -18.89 -7.90
CA ASN A 35 -26.27 -19.81 -8.02
C ASN A 35 -25.82 -21.23 -8.43
N LEU A 36 -24.92 -21.82 -7.64
CA LEU A 36 -24.28 -23.12 -7.95
C LEU A 36 -24.92 -24.26 -7.17
N ASP A 37 -26.06 -24.75 -7.65
CA ASP A 37 -26.77 -25.86 -7.00
C ASP A 37 -25.97 -27.17 -7.03
N GLY A 38 -25.20 -27.40 -8.10
CA GLY A 38 -24.33 -28.56 -8.29
C GLY A 38 -23.11 -28.59 -7.36
N LEU A 39 -22.75 -27.48 -6.70
CA LEU A 39 -21.66 -27.43 -5.73
C LEU A 39 -22.14 -28.03 -4.38
N THR A 40 -21.54 -29.17 -4.03
CA THR A 40 -21.90 -29.96 -2.82
C THR A 40 -20.87 -29.84 -1.70
N GLY A 41 -19.62 -29.47 -2.02
CA GLY A 41 -18.57 -29.25 -1.03
C GLY A 41 -17.44 -28.38 -1.57
N LEU A 42 -16.63 -27.83 -0.66
CA LEU A 42 -15.42 -27.11 -0.98
C LEU A 42 -14.37 -27.40 0.09
N ARG A 43 -13.17 -27.79 -0.33
CA ARG A 43 -12.00 -27.92 0.55
C ARG A 43 -10.95 -26.90 0.15
N ILE A 44 -10.14 -26.46 1.11
CA ILE A 44 -9.02 -25.55 0.88
C ILE A 44 -7.75 -26.22 1.41
N LEU A 45 -6.78 -26.42 0.52
CA LEU A 45 -5.45 -26.88 0.88
C LEU A 45 -4.44 -25.77 0.63
N ASN A 46 -3.59 -25.50 1.61
CA ASN A 46 -2.43 -24.64 1.43
C ASN A 46 -1.23 -25.50 1.04
N ARG A 47 -0.70 -25.29 -0.16
CA ARG A 47 0.54 -25.89 -0.65
C ARG A 47 1.71 -25.00 -0.26
N TYR A 48 2.77 -25.61 0.25
CA TYR A 48 4.07 -25.00 0.43
C TYR A 48 5.10 -25.78 -0.38
N ASP A 49 5.84 -25.07 -1.21
CA ASP A 49 7.04 -25.55 -1.86
C ASP A 49 8.23 -24.87 -1.20
N VAL A 50 9.23 -25.64 -0.76
CA VAL A 50 10.34 -25.15 0.05
C VAL A 50 11.68 -25.62 -0.53
N GLU A 51 12.63 -24.71 -0.67
CA GLU A 51 13.99 -24.99 -1.15
C GLU A 51 15.03 -24.35 -0.23
N GLY A 52 16.19 -24.99 -0.10
CA GLY A 52 17.31 -24.50 0.70
C GLY A 52 17.35 -25.03 2.14
N ILE A 53 16.61 -26.09 2.44
CA ILE A 53 16.67 -26.80 3.73
C ILE A 53 16.86 -28.31 3.54
N SER A 54 17.45 -28.95 4.53
CA SER A 54 17.60 -30.40 4.57
C SER A 54 16.27 -31.12 4.87
N PRO A 55 16.12 -32.40 4.48
CA PRO A 55 14.94 -33.19 4.84
C PRO A 55 14.67 -33.28 6.34
N ALA A 56 15.72 -33.26 7.17
CA ALA A 56 15.59 -33.28 8.63
C ALA A 56 15.01 -31.96 9.18
N GLU A 57 15.44 -30.83 8.63
CA GLU A 57 14.90 -29.50 8.97
C GLU A 57 13.45 -29.36 8.50
N PHE A 58 13.12 -29.88 7.30
CA PHE A 58 11.76 -29.91 6.80
C PHE A 58 10.83 -30.74 7.70
N GLU A 59 11.26 -31.92 8.15
CA GLU A 59 10.47 -32.74 9.09
C GLU A 59 10.28 -32.02 10.43
N ALA A 60 11.29 -31.31 10.94
CA ALA A 60 11.17 -30.51 12.16
C ALA A 60 10.18 -29.34 12.01
N ALA A 61 10.10 -28.73 10.82
CA ALA A 61 9.16 -27.65 10.49
C ALA A 61 7.73 -28.14 10.23
N ARG A 62 7.55 -29.42 9.89
CA ARG A 62 6.29 -30.03 9.43
C ARG A 62 5.10 -29.75 10.34
N GLN A 63 5.28 -29.93 11.64
CA GLN A 63 4.22 -29.86 12.65
C GLN A 63 4.31 -28.63 13.56
N THR A 64 5.28 -27.75 13.31
CA THR A 64 5.53 -26.55 14.12
C THR A 64 5.32 -25.27 13.32
N ILE A 65 5.57 -25.30 12.01
CA ILE A 65 5.51 -24.12 11.13
C ILE A 65 4.40 -24.26 10.10
N PHE A 66 4.37 -25.35 9.33
CA PHE A 66 3.43 -25.47 8.21
C PHE A 66 2.00 -25.81 8.67
N ALA A 67 1.87 -26.61 9.72
CA ALA A 67 0.61 -27.16 10.18
C ALA A 67 0.54 -27.24 11.70
N GLU A 68 -0.68 -27.13 12.23
CA GLU A 68 -0.99 -27.38 13.63
C GLU A 68 -1.69 -28.76 13.75
N PRO A 69 -1.03 -29.80 14.29
CA PRO A 69 -1.50 -31.19 14.21
C PRO A 69 -2.89 -31.47 14.80
N THR A 70 -3.32 -30.65 15.75
CA THR A 70 -4.63 -30.75 16.41
C THR A 70 -5.76 -30.42 15.43
N VAL A 71 -5.55 -29.43 14.55
CA VAL A 71 -6.59 -28.85 13.67
C VAL A 71 -6.32 -29.04 12.18
N ASP A 72 -5.14 -29.53 11.79
CA ASP A 72 -4.75 -29.69 10.40
C ASP A 72 -4.47 -31.16 10.02
N TRP A 73 -4.82 -31.50 8.78
CA TRP A 73 -4.29 -32.65 8.05
C TRP A 73 -3.08 -32.23 7.22
N ILE A 74 -2.14 -33.16 7.09
CA ILE A 74 -0.87 -32.95 6.39
C ILE A 74 -0.76 -34.02 5.31
N TYR A 75 -0.44 -33.59 4.09
CA TYR A 75 -0.15 -34.46 2.95
C TYR A 75 1.23 -34.10 2.42
N LEU A 76 2.07 -35.12 2.20
CA LEU A 76 3.43 -34.94 1.69
C LEU A 76 3.46 -35.28 0.21
N GLU A 77 4.12 -34.41 -0.56
CA GLU A 77 4.37 -34.55 -2.01
C GLU A 77 3.13 -34.53 -2.90
N GLU A 78 2.11 -35.33 -2.60
CA GLU A 78 0.90 -35.51 -3.40
C GLU A 78 -0.38 -35.53 -2.55
N VAL A 79 -1.50 -35.17 -3.18
CA VAL A 79 -2.85 -35.24 -2.61
C VAL A 79 -3.73 -35.98 -3.60
N SER A 80 -4.50 -36.96 -3.11
CA SER A 80 -5.51 -37.63 -3.92
C SER A 80 -6.82 -36.84 -3.92
N PHE A 81 -7.41 -36.74 -5.11
CA PHE A 81 -8.71 -36.08 -5.33
C PHE A 81 -9.73 -37.12 -5.80
N GLY A 82 -10.99 -36.93 -5.41
CA GLY A 82 -12.10 -37.77 -5.86
C GLY A 82 -12.40 -37.61 -7.36
N PRO A 83 -13.15 -38.54 -7.96
CA PRO A 83 -13.48 -38.49 -9.39
C PRO A 83 -14.33 -37.27 -9.79
N ASN A 84 -15.05 -36.66 -8.84
CA ASN A 84 -15.88 -35.46 -9.06
C ASN A 84 -15.29 -34.21 -8.39
N ASP A 85 -14.00 -34.25 -8.02
CA ASP A 85 -13.31 -33.09 -7.45
C ASP A 85 -12.68 -32.26 -8.59
N HIS A 86 -12.98 -30.96 -8.61
CA HIS A 86 -12.35 -30.00 -9.52
C HIS A 86 -11.36 -29.13 -8.75
N VAL A 87 -10.08 -29.18 -9.11
CA VAL A 87 -9.03 -28.44 -8.40
C VAL A 87 -8.72 -27.12 -9.12
N LEU A 88 -8.93 -26.01 -8.41
CA LEU A 88 -8.51 -24.67 -8.81
C LEU A 88 -7.35 -24.20 -7.92
N PRO A 89 -6.09 -24.36 -8.38
CA PRO A 89 -4.93 -23.86 -7.67
C PRO A 89 -4.73 -22.36 -7.95
N ILE A 90 -4.52 -21.57 -6.90
CA ILE A 90 -4.37 -20.11 -6.96
C ILE A 90 -3.10 -19.70 -6.22
N GLU A 91 -2.29 -18.85 -6.83
CA GLU A 91 -1.09 -18.26 -6.21
C GLU A 91 -1.04 -16.75 -6.49
N TYR A 92 -0.26 -16.01 -5.72
CA TYR A 92 0.01 -14.61 -6.02
C TYR A 92 0.80 -14.46 -7.32
N LEU A 93 0.64 -13.31 -7.98
CA LEU A 93 1.47 -12.95 -9.12
C LEU A 93 2.96 -12.89 -8.70
N PRO A 94 3.89 -13.27 -9.59
CA PRO A 94 5.32 -13.13 -9.33
C PRO A 94 5.69 -11.70 -8.92
N GLY A 95 6.55 -11.57 -7.91
CA GLY A 95 7.00 -10.28 -7.39
C GLY A 95 6.11 -9.66 -6.32
N GLN A 96 4.86 -10.11 -6.19
CA GLN A 96 4.01 -9.64 -5.08
C GLN A 96 4.45 -10.24 -3.75
N TYR A 97 4.28 -9.46 -2.68
CA TYR A 97 4.54 -9.92 -1.33
C TYR A 97 3.52 -11.00 -0.91
N ASP A 98 4.02 -12.22 -0.70
CA ASP A 98 3.27 -13.33 -0.10
C ASP A 98 3.60 -13.42 1.39
N GLN A 99 2.70 -12.89 2.21
CA GLN A 99 2.87 -12.89 3.66
C GLN A 99 3.00 -14.32 4.23
N ARG A 100 2.29 -15.31 3.68
CA ARG A 100 2.32 -16.69 4.17
C ARG A 100 3.67 -17.33 3.88
N ALA A 101 4.19 -17.12 2.67
CA ALA A 101 5.52 -17.59 2.29
C ALA A 101 6.63 -16.93 3.13
N ASP A 102 6.59 -15.60 3.28
CA ASP A 102 7.58 -14.85 4.07
C ASP A 102 7.57 -15.27 5.55
N SER A 103 6.38 -15.40 6.14
CA SER A 103 6.25 -15.86 7.53
C SER A 103 6.77 -17.29 7.71
N ALA A 104 6.46 -18.19 6.78
CA ALA A 104 6.98 -19.56 6.82
C ALA A 104 8.51 -19.58 6.71
N ALA A 105 9.08 -18.81 5.78
CA ALA A 105 10.54 -18.71 5.60
C ALA A 105 11.24 -18.19 6.87
N GLN A 106 10.73 -17.10 7.47
CA GLN A 106 11.28 -16.54 8.71
C GLN A 106 11.16 -17.52 9.88
N CYS A 107 10.03 -18.21 10.03
CA CYS A 107 9.86 -19.23 11.07
C CYS A 107 10.84 -20.39 10.90
N ILE A 108 11.07 -20.85 9.66
CA ILE A 108 12.04 -21.92 9.38
C ILE A 108 13.43 -21.44 9.74
N GLN A 109 13.81 -20.23 9.33
CA GLN A 109 15.11 -19.63 9.68
C GLN A 109 15.32 -19.59 11.20
N ILE A 110 14.30 -19.22 11.98
CA ILE A 110 14.38 -19.20 13.45
C ILE A 110 14.56 -20.61 14.01
N LEU A 111 13.83 -21.60 13.48
CA LEU A 111 13.89 -22.99 13.91
C LEU A 111 15.25 -23.62 13.63
N THR A 112 15.78 -23.43 12.42
CA THR A 112 17.03 -24.05 11.96
C THR A 112 18.26 -23.26 12.37
N ARG A 113 18.11 -21.96 12.63
CA ARG A 113 19.21 -20.98 12.77
C ARG A 113 20.13 -20.94 11.54
N GLY A 114 19.59 -21.36 10.38
CA GLY A 114 20.28 -21.36 9.10
C GLY A 114 20.05 -20.08 8.30
N GLU A 115 20.31 -20.17 7.00
CA GLU A 115 19.96 -19.13 6.05
C GLU A 115 18.44 -19.09 5.82
N LEU A 116 17.96 -17.96 5.30
CA LEU A 116 16.54 -17.80 4.97
C LEU A 116 16.20 -18.67 3.76
N PRO A 117 15.31 -19.67 3.88
CA PRO A 117 14.96 -20.55 2.77
C PRO A 117 14.01 -19.88 1.79
N LEU A 118 13.91 -20.44 0.58
CA LEU A 118 12.91 -20.04 -0.39
C LEU A 118 11.62 -20.81 -0.13
N VAL A 119 10.50 -20.08 0.01
CA VAL A 119 9.17 -20.66 0.16
C VAL A 119 8.26 -20.06 -0.89
N ARG A 120 7.47 -20.90 -1.57
CA ARG A 120 6.33 -20.45 -2.39
C ARG A 120 5.05 -21.11 -1.89
N THR A 121 3.96 -20.37 -1.88
CA THR A 121 2.67 -20.89 -1.45
C THR A 121 1.64 -20.85 -2.57
N ALA A 122 0.71 -21.79 -2.54
CA ALA A 122 -0.49 -21.75 -3.37
C ALA A 122 -1.68 -22.30 -2.58
N LYS A 123 -2.87 -21.81 -2.90
CA LYS A 123 -4.14 -22.27 -2.33
C LYS A 123 -4.86 -23.13 -3.36
N LEU A 124 -5.12 -24.38 -3.02
CA LEU A 124 -5.89 -25.30 -3.85
C LEU A 124 -7.33 -25.30 -3.36
N LEU A 125 -8.24 -24.77 -4.18
CA LEU A 125 -9.67 -24.89 -3.97
C LEU A 125 -10.14 -26.19 -4.62
N VAL A 126 -10.60 -27.15 -3.82
CA VAL A 126 -11.13 -28.43 -4.30
C VAL A 126 -12.65 -28.34 -4.26
N LEU A 127 -13.24 -28.13 -5.43
CA LEU A 127 -14.68 -27.98 -5.62
C LEU A 127 -15.31 -29.36 -5.83
N GLN A 128 -16.31 -29.71 -5.04
CA GLN A 128 -16.94 -31.02 -5.08
C GLN A 128 -18.36 -30.90 -5.63
N GLY A 129 -18.72 -31.80 -6.55
CA GLY A 129 -20.07 -31.88 -7.12
C GLY A 129 -20.07 -31.89 -8.64
N GLU A 130 -21.27 -31.86 -9.23
CA GLU A 130 -21.44 -31.87 -10.68
C GLU A 130 -21.49 -30.41 -11.18
N LEU A 131 -20.36 -29.94 -11.71
CA LEU A 131 -20.21 -28.57 -12.20
C LEU A 131 -19.95 -28.56 -13.71
N SER A 132 -20.72 -27.74 -14.43
CA SER A 132 -20.50 -27.52 -15.85
C SER A 132 -19.20 -26.72 -16.09
N PRO A 133 -18.60 -26.81 -17.29
CA PRO A 133 -17.44 -26.01 -17.64
C PRO A 133 -17.65 -24.50 -17.49
N GLU A 134 -18.88 -24.03 -17.68
CA GLU A 134 -19.22 -22.62 -17.54
C GLU A 134 -19.31 -22.19 -16.07
N GLU A 135 -19.86 -23.03 -15.20
CA GLU A 135 -19.83 -22.79 -13.76
C GLU A 135 -18.40 -22.77 -13.22
N LEU A 136 -17.54 -23.69 -13.66
CA LEU A 136 -16.12 -23.68 -13.30
C LEU A 136 -15.40 -22.41 -13.75
N ARG A 137 -15.74 -21.88 -14.94
CA ARG A 137 -15.23 -20.60 -15.43
C ARG A 137 -15.67 -19.44 -14.52
N ARG A 138 -16.96 -19.37 -14.19
CA ARG A 138 -17.51 -18.35 -13.29
C ARG A 138 -16.89 -18.40 -11.89
N ILE A 139 -16.66 -19.60 -11.35
CA ILE A 139 -15.95 -19.79 -10.07
C ILE A 139 -14.51 -19.28 -10.17
N ARG A 140 -13.80 -19.64 -11.25
CA ARG A 140 -12.42 -19.17 -11.47
C ARG A 140 -12.36 -17.65 -11.52
N ASP A 141 -13.23 -17.02 -12.32
CA ASP A 141 -13.26 -15.57 -12.50
C ASP A 141 -13.71 -14.85 -11.21
N TYR A 142 -14.47 -15.55 -10.35
CA TYR A 142 -14.78 -15.07 -9.01
C TYR A 142 -13.59 -15.23 -8.03
N CYS A 143 -12.85 -16.33 -8.06
CA CYS A 143 -11.80 -16.57 -7.06
C CYS A 143 -10.45 -15.91 -7.43
N ILE A 144 -10.20 -15.65 -8.71
CA ILE A 144 -8.95 -15.06 -9.19
C ILE A 144 -9.17 -13.57 -9.48
N ASN A 145 -8.50 -12.71 -8.72
CA ASN A 145 -8.32 -11.32 -9.11
C ASN A 145 -7.06 -11.24 -10.00
N PRO A 146 -7.17 -10.93 -11.30
CA PRO A 146 -6.03 -10.92 -12.22
C PRO A 146 -4.95 -9.89 -11.86
N ILE A 147 -5.28 -8.90 -11.01
CA ILE A 147 -4.34 -7.88 -10.51
C ILE A 147 -3.45 -8.44 -9.40
N GLU A 148 -3.87 -9.50 -8.71
CA GLU A 148 -3.22 -10.00 -7.50
C GLU A 148 -2.79 -11.46 -7.60
N THR A 149 -3.59 -12.27 -8.26
CA THR A 149 -3.51 -13.72 -8.23
C THR A 149 -3.62 -14.30 -9.62
N ARG A 150 -3.08 -15.50 -9.79
CA ARG A 150 -3.19 -16.30 -11.00
C ARG A 150 -3.42 -17.76 -10.66
N LYS A 151 -3.77 -18.54 -11.69
CA LYS A 151 -3.81 -19.99 -11.56
C LYS A 151 -2.39 -20.51 -11.36
N ALA A 152 -2.15 -21.27 -10.28
CA ALA A 152 -0.86 -21.89 -10.02
C ALA A 152 -0.70 -23.19 -10.83
N SER A 153 0.54 -23.56 -11.17
CA SER A 153 0.80 -24.90 -11.72
C SER A 153 0.61 -25.95 -10.63
N LEU A 154 0.04 -27.12 -10.94
CA LEU A 154 0.01 -28.26 -10.02
C LEU A 154 1.35 -29.03 -10.02
N GLU A 155 2.12 -28.89 -11.09
CA GLU A 155 3.41 -29.57 -11.22
C GLU A 155 4.37 -29.11 -10.13
N LYS A 156 5.25 -30.03 -9.70
CA LYS A 156 6.27 -29.72 -8.72
C LYS A 156 7.43 -29.01 -9.42
N PRO A 157 7.77 -27.76 -9.03
CA PRO A 157 8.92 -27.08 -9.62
C PRO A 157 10.21 -27.81 -9.20
N THR A 158 11.19 -27.82 -10.11
CA THR A 158 12.52 -28.38 -9.83
C THR A 158 13.38 -27.45 -8.97
N THR A 159 13.12 -26.14 -9.05
CA THR A 159 13.72 -25.08 -8.22
C THR A 159 12.73 -23.93 -8.06
N LEU A 160 12.82 -23.25 -6.92
CA LEU A 160 12.12 -22.00 -6.60
C LEU A 160 12.98 -20.78 -6.90
N GLN A 161 14.27 -20.97 -7.21
CA GLN A 161 15.14 -19.92 -7.69
C GLN A 161 14.60 -19.36 -9.00
N THR A 162 14.43 -18.05 -9.05
CA THR A 162 14.04 -17.36 -10.27
C THR A 162 15.29 -17.21 -11.13
N GLN A 163 15.20 -17.55 -12.42
CA GLN A 163 16.28 -17.23 -13.36
C GLN A 163 16.50 -15.71 -13.39
N MET A 164 17.74 -15.30 -13.14
CA MET A 164 18.14 -13.91 -13.07
C MET A 164 18.26 -13.36 -14.48
N GLU A 165 17.36 -12.48 -14.88
CA GLU A 165 17.63 -11.54 -15.97
C GLU A 165 18.32 -10.32 -15.37
N VAL A 166 19.54 -10.03 -15.84
CA VAL A 166 20.21 -8.78 -15.48
C VAL A 166 19.37 -7.65 -16.09
N PRO A 167 18.89 -6.69 -15.28
CA PRO A 167 18.10 -5.58 -15.78
C PRO A 167 18.93 -4.78 -16.79
N GLN A 168 18.25 -4.20 -17.78
CA GLN A 168 18.92 -3.33 -18.75
C GLN A 168 19.41 -2.05 -18.05
N ASP A 169 20.44 -1.44 -18.63
CA ASP A 169 20.87 -0.11 -18.22
C ASP A 169 19.72 0.90 -18.40
N VAL A 170 19.67 1.89 -17.51
CA VAL A 170 18.66 2.96 -17.57
C VAL A 170 18.73 3.68 -18.91
N GLU A 171 17.60 3.73 -19.62
CA GLU A 171 17.50 4.39 -20.92
C GLU A 171 17.80 5.90 -20.82
N ILE A 172 18.63 6.39 -21.75
CA ILE A 172 18.79 7.82 -22.02
C ILE A 172 17.81 8.21 -23.12
N LEU A 173 16.96 9.22 -22.86
CA LEU A 173 15.95 9.71 -23.79
C LEU A 173 16.61 10.55 -24.90
N THR A 174 17.32 9.88 -25.79
CA THR A 174 18.17 10.51 -26.81
C THR A 174 17.32 11.39 -27.74
N GLY A 175 17.74 12.65 -27.91
CA GLY A 175 17.04 13.64 -28.71
C GLY A 175 15.96 14.43 -27.97
N PHE A 176 15.73 14.15 -26.68
CA PHE A 176 14.73 14.83 -25.85
C PHE A 176 14.85 16.36 -25.91
N ILE A 177 16.05 16.92 -25.79
CA ILE A 177 16.27 18.38 -25.78
C ILE A 177 15.95 19.08 -27.11
N ASN A 178 15.67 18.30 -28.16
CA ASN A 178 15.35 18.77 -29.51
C ASN A 178 13.94 18.36 -29.98
N LEU A 179 13.15 17.71 -29.13
CA LEU A 179 11.76 17.36 -29.46
C LEU A 179 10.94 18.63 -29.73
N SER A 180 10.05 18.54 -30.72
CA SER A 180 9.00 19.54 -30.94
C SER A 180 7.89 19.40 -29.89
N GLU A 181 6.97 20.35 -29.82
CA GLU A 181 5.79 20.26 -28.94
C GLU A 181 5.00 18.96 -29.16
N ASN A 182 4.80 18.55 -30.43
CA ASN A 182 4.17 17.27 -30.74
C ASN A 182 5.00 16.08 -30.26
N GLY A 183 6.33 16.14 -30.40
CA GLY A 183 7.22 15.09 -29.90
C GLY A 183 7.20 14.95 -28.38
N LEU A 184 6.98 16.05 -27.64
CA LEU A 184 6.78 16.02 -26.19
C LEU A 184 5.45 15.36 -25.82
N GLN A 185 4.37 15.67 -26.55
CA GLN A 185 3.08 15.02 -26.36
C GLN A 185 3.15 13.50 -26.63
N ASP A 186 3.78 13.11 -27.74
CA ASP A 186 3.97 11.69 -28.08
C ASP A 186 4.76 10.95 -26.99
N LEU A 187 5.74 11.62 -26.36
CA LEU A 187 6.51 11.05 -25.26
C LEU A 187 5.69 10.90 -23.98
N ILE A 188 4.84 11.89 -23.65
CA ILE A 188 3.89 11.81 -22.53
C ILE A 188 2.97 10.61 -22.70
N ASP A 189 2.40 10.43 -23.89
CA ASP A 189 1.47 9.34 -24.18
C ASP A 189 2.18 7.99 -24.17
N LYS A 190 3.36 7.90 -24.80
CA LYS A 190 4.18 6.68 -24.83
C LYS A 190 4.57 6.22 -23.43
N LEU A 191 4.98 7.15 -22.57
CA LEU A 191 5.44 6.83 -21.20
C LEU A 191 4.27 6.82 -20.20
N GLY A 192 3.09 7.31 -20.58
CA GLY A 192 1.96 7.49 -19.66
C GLY A 192 2.32 8.43 -18.50
N LEU A 193 2.97 9.56 -18.77
CA LEU A 193 3.29 10.56 -17.74
C LEU A 193 2.01 11.24 -17.23
N ALA A 194 2.02 11.73 -16.00
CA ALA A 194 0.96 12.56 -15.44
C ALA A 194 1.18 14.06 -15.71
N MET A 195 2.41 14.46 -16.04
CA MET A 195 2.77 15.82 -16.41
C MET A 195 2.01 16.36 -17.63
N SER A 196 1.78 17.68 -17.64
CA SER A 196 1.28 18.37 -18.81
C SER A 196 2.40 18.61 -19.84
N PRO A 197 2.06 18.92 -21.11
CA PRO A 197 3.06 19.31 -22.11
C PRO A 197 3.91 20.51 -21.68
N ALA A 198 3.33 21.44 -20.91
CA ALA A 198 4.06 22.60 -20.38
C ALA A 198 5.09 22.20 -19.31
N ASP A 199 4.75 21.24 -18.44
CA ASP A 199 5.66 20.71 -17.43
C ASP A 199 6.85 19.99 -18.09
N LEU A 200 6.59 19.17 -19.10
CA LEU A 200 7.65 18.47 -19.82
C LEU A 200 8.51 19.42 -20.66
N ALA A 201 7.92 20.47 -21.25
CA ALA A 201 8.66 21.53 -21.94
C ALA A 201 9.57 22.32 -20.99
N PHE A 202 9.13 22.57 -19.75
CA PHE A 202 9.99 23.15 -18.72
C PHE A 202 11.19 22.25 -18.42
N CYS A 203 10.96 20.94 -18.27
CA CYS A 203 12.05 19.97 -18.09
C CYS A 203 13.00 19.99 -19.29
N GLN A 204 12.46 20.02 -20.51
CA GLN A 204 13.24 20.13 -21.75
C GLN A 204 14.16 21.35 -21.75
N ASP A 205 13.64 22.52 -21.37
CA ASP A 205 14.42 23.75 -21.29
C ASP A 205 15.57 23.63 -20.28
N TYR A 206 15.29 23.08 -19.09
CA TYR A 206 16.31 22.83 -18.06
C TYR A 206 17.43 21.89 -18.56
N PHE A 207 17.06 20.73 -19.11
CA PHE A 207 18.05 19.76 -19.61
C PHE A 207 18.86 20.30 -20.79
N LYS A 208 18.23 21.13 -21.64
CA LYS A 208 18.89 21.77 -22.78
C LYS A 208 19.86 22.87 -22.37
N ASN A 209 19.43 23.78 -21.50
CA ASN A 209 20.15 25.02 -21.23
C ASN A 209 21.08 24.91 -20.02
N ASN A 210 20.71 24.13 -19.00
CA ASN A 210 21.44 24.01 -17.74
C ASN A 210 22.34 22.76 -17.74
N GLU A 211 21.74 21.57 -17.84
CA GLU A 211 22.47 20.29 -17.79
C GLU A 211 23.24 20.00 -19.08
N LYS A 212 22.76 20.54 -20.21
CA LYS A 212 23.34 20.39 -21.56
C LYS A 212 23.49 18.92 -21.98
N ARG A 213 22.50 18.10 -21.63
CA ARG A 213 22.42 16.67 -21.99
C ARG A 213 20.97 16.23 -22.08
N ASP A 214 20.74 15.11 -22.75
CA ASP A 214 19.47 14.41 -22.64
C ASP A 214 19.31 13.77 -21.25
N PRO A 215 18.10 13.76 -20.68
CA PRO A 215 17.81 13.10 -19.41
C PRO A 215 17.74 11.58 -19.58
N THR A 216 17.96 10.90 -18.46
CA THR A 216 17.56 9.50 -18.30
C THR A 216 16.04 9.39 -18.12
N ILE A 217 15.48 8.22 -18.44
CA ILE A 217 14.07 7.94 -18.14
C ILE A 217 13.78 8.04 -16.64
N THR A 218 14.73 7.67 -15.77
CA THR A 218 14.58 7.77 -14.32
C THR A 218 14.37 9.21 -13.88
N GLU A 219 15.16 10.17 -14.38
CA GLU A 219 15.03 11.58 -14.03
C GLU A 219 13.63 12.13 -14.38
N ILE A 220 13.14 11.80 -15.58
CA ILE A 220 11.79 12.21 -16.00
C ILE A 220 10.71 11.55 -15.13
N ARG A 221 10.85 10.26 -14.81
CA ARG A 221 9.89 9.52 -13.95
C ARG A 221 9.85 10.05 -12.52
N VAL A 222 11.00 10.41 -11.95
CA VAL A 222 11.09 11.01 -10.61
C VAL A 222 10.37 12.35 -10.59
N ILE A 223 10.62 13.22 -11.59
CA ILE A 223 9.95 14.52 -11.69
C ILE A 223 8.45 14.34 -11.92
N ASP A 224 8.03 13.43 -12.82
CA ASP A 224 6.63 13.12 -13.08
C ASP A 224 5.89 12.72 -11.81
N THR A 225 6.53 11.88 -10.99
CA THR A 225 5.96 11.43 -9.72
C THR A 225 5.87 12.59 -8.73
N TYR A 226 6.93 13.39 -8.60
CA TYR A 226 6.98 14.54 -7.70
C TYR A 226 5.96 15.63 -8.06
N TRP A 227 5.69 15.81 -9.36
CA TRP A 227 4.77 16.84 -9.87
C TRP A 227 3.35 16.36 -10.12
N SER A 228 3.07 15.07 -9.86
CA SER A 228 1.73 14.53 -9.88
C SER A 228 0.79 15.29 -8.93
N ASP A 229 -0.52 15.30 -9.22
CA ASP A 229 -1.52 15.96 -8.37
C ASP A 229 -1.53 15.37 -6.95
N HIS A 230 -1.25 14.07 -6.83
CA HIS A 230 -1.10 13.38 -5.55
C HIS A 230 -0.03 14.01 -4.65
N CYS A 231 1.15 14.32 -5.20
CA CYS A 231 2.26 14.88 -4.42
C CYS A 231 2.15 16.40 -4.27
N ARG A 232 1.79 17.09 -5.36
CA ARG A 232 1.81 18.57 -5.42
C ARG A 232 0.51 19.22 -4.96
N HIS A 233 -0.59 18.45 -4.87
CA HIS A 233 -1.92 18.96 -4.52
C HIS A 233 -2.39 20.10 -5.43
N THR A 234 -2.06 20.04 -6.72
CA THR A 234 -2.33 21.10 -7.71
C THR A 234 -3.82 21.46 -7.73
N THR A 235 -4.71 20.47 -7.69
CA THR A 235 -6.16 20.66 -7.59
C THR A 235 -6.54 21.50 -6.39
N PHE A 236 -5.93 21.27 -5.23
CA PHE A 236 -6.20 22.05 -4.02
C PHE A 236 -5.66 23.48 -4.09
N HIS A 237 -4.62 23.70 -4.89
CA HIS A 237 -4.01 25.00 -5.15
C HIS A 237 -4.65 25.77 -6.31
N THR A 238 -5.61 25.18 -7.03
CA THR A 238 -6.35 25.86 -8.10
C THR A 238 -7.09 27.09 -7.57
N VAL A 239 -6.93 28.20 -8.30
CA VAL A 239 -7.54 29.49 -7.98
C VAL A 239 -9.03 29.46 -8.33
N LEU A 240 -9.86 29.66 -7.32
CA LEU A 240 -11.30 29.78 -7.47
C LEU A 240 -11.66 31.22 -7.86
N LYS A 241 -12.07 31.42 -9.11
CA LYS A 241 -12.50 32.74 -9.62
C LYS A 241 -13.97 33.04 -9.32
N GLU A 242 -14.81 32.01 -9.37
CA GLU A 242 -16.25 32.11 -9.15
C GLU A 242 -16.70 30.98 -8.23
N VAL A 243 -17.53 31.30 -7.24
CA VAL A 243 -18.10 30.34 -6.30
C VAL A 243 -19.61 30.56 -6.25
N SER A 244 -20.37 29.52 -6.61
CA SER A 244 -21.83 29.51 -6.56
C SER A 244 -22.30 28.23 -5.86
N PHE A 245 -23.52 28.27 -5.33
CA PHE A 245 -24.10 27.16 -4.57
C PHE A 245 -25.42 26.75 -5.22
N ALA A 246 -25.56 25.46 -5.52
CA ALA A 246 -26.79 24.91 -6.07
C ALA A 246 -27.96 25.03 -5.07
N GLU A 247 -29.18 25.14 -5.59
CA GLU A 247 -30.39 25.10 -4.76
C GLU A 247 -30.52 23.75 -4.06
N GLY A 248 -30.91 23.78 -2.79
CA GLY A 248 -31.05 22.57 -1.99
C GLY A 248 -31.14 22.87 -0.49
N PRO A 249 -31.38 21.83 0.32
CA PRO A 249 -31.61 21.98 1.76
C PRO A 249 -30.43 22.60 2.53
N PHE A 250 -29.23 22.58 1.96
CA PHE A 250 -28.01 23.13 2.57
C PHE A 250 -27.51 24.42 1.89
N ALA A 251 -28.19 24.95 0.88
CA ALA A 251 -27.70 26.08 0.09
C ALA A 251 -27.43 27.33 0.95
N GLU A 252 -28.40 27.73 1.78
CA GLU A 252 -28.25 28.88 2.69
C GLU A 252 -27.14 28.68 3.73
N LEU A 253 -27.00 27.44 4.24
CA LEU A 253 -25.95 27.09 5.19
C LEU A 253 -24.56 27.24 4.54
N MET A 254 -24.37 26.69 3.34
CA MET A 254 -23.11 26.74 2.61
C MET A 254 -22.74 28.18 2.22
N GLN A 255 -23.70 28.98 1.75
CA GLN A 255 -23.51 30.39 1.47
C GLN A 255 -23.07 31.16 2.72
N ARG A 256 -23.72 30.92 3.87
CA ARG A 256 -23.35 31.55 5.14
C ARG A 256 -21.95 31.17 5.60
N ILE A 257 -21.59 29.89 5.49
CA ILE A 257 -20.24 29.40 5.84
C ILE A 257 -19.19 30.05 4.94
N TYR A 258 -19.43 30.11 3.63
CA TYR A 258 -18.52 30.72 2.68
C TYR A 258 -18.37 32.23 2.92
N GLN A 259 -19.47 32.94 3.18
CA GLN A 259 -19.42 34.37 3.49
C GLN A 259 -18.64 34.65 4.78
N ASN A 260 -18.80 33.79 5.79
CA ASN A 260 -18.00 33.86 7.03
C ASN A 260 -16.50 33.68 6.71
N TYR A 261 -16.16 32.68 5.91
CA TYR A 261 -14.79 32.46 5.43
C TYR A 261 -14.21 33.70 4.74
N VAL A 262 -14.90 34.24 3.73
CA VAL A 262 -14.43 35.42 2.96
C VAL A 262 -14.23 36.63 3.87
N THR A 263 -15.14 36.84 4.83
CA THR A 263 -15.10 37.98 5.74
C THR A 263 -13.95 37.89 6.75
N ASN A 264 -13.68 36.70 7.30
CA ASN A 264 -12.70 36.52 8.38
C ASN A 264 -11.27 36.21 7.88
N ARG A 265 -11.13 35.72 6.65
CA ARG A 265 -9.85 35.39 6.03
C ARG A 265 -8.80 36.52 6.04
N PRO A 266 -9.14 37.81 5.76
CA PRO A 266 -8.15 38.88 5.77
C PRO A 266 -7.43 39.02 7.12
N ALA A 267 -8.11 38.71 8.23
CA ALA A 267 -7.54 38.82 9.57
C ALA A 267 -6.36 37.86 9.83
N VAL A 268 -6.22 36.80 9.05
CA VAL A 268 -5.16 35.77 9.17
C VAL A 268 -4.27 35.70 7.93
N THR A 269 -4.39 36.68 7.03
CA THR A 269 -3.57 36.79 5.82
C THR A 269 -2.42 37.76 6.09
N LYS A 270 -1.20 37.42 5.65
CA LYS A 270 -0.02 38.27 5.89
C LYS A 270 -0.18 39.63 5.18
N PRO A 271 0.14 40.77 5.82
CA PRO A 271 0.08 42.08 5.18
C PRO A 271 0.92 42.13 3.90
N GLY A 272 0.35 42.65 2.81
CA GLY A 272 1.04 42.75 1.51
C GLY A 272 1.11 41.46 0.68
N LYS A 273 0.49 40.37 1.15
CA LYS A 273 0.27 39.17 0.33
C LYS A 273 -1.23 38.97 0.10
N GLU A 274 -1.73 39.32 -1.07
CA GLU A 274 -3.01 38.80 -1.52
C GLU A 274 -2.84 37.31 -1.79
N LYS A 275 -3.28 36.47 -0.84
CA LYS A 275 -3.43 35.04 -1.14
C LYS A 275 -4.68 34.87 -2.00
N GLU A 276 -4.59 34.08 -3.05
CA GLU A 276 -5.75 33.66 -3.84
C GLU A 276 -6.65 32.72 -3.05
N ILE A 277 -7.94 32.65 -3.41
CA ILE A 277 -8.90 31.71 -2.83
C ILE A 277 -8.69 30.37 -3.53
N THR A 278 -8.31 29.35 -2.77
CA THR A 278 -8.04 27.98 -3.24
C THR A 278 -8.63 26.99 -2.25
N LEU A 279 -8.86 25.72 -2.65
CA LEU A 279 -9.39 24.71 -1.71
C LEU A 279 -8.44 24.49 -0.52
N MET A 280 -7.12 24.56 -0.73
CA MET A 280 -6.11 24.50 0.33
C MET A 280 -6.26 25.67 1.32
N ASP A 281 -6.57 26.85 0.80
CA ASP A 281 -6.78 28.02 1.65
C ASP A 281 -8.05 27.90 2.49
N LEU A 282 -9.15 27.44 1.88
CA LEU A 282 -10.40 27.12 2.59
C LEU A 282 -10.15 26.08 3.70
N ALA A 283 -9.37 25.04 3.43
CA ALA A 283 -9.10 23.96 4.39
C ALA A 283 -8.27 24.43 5.60
N THR A 284 -7.36 25.40 5.41
CA THR A 284 -6.36 25.77 6.43
C THR A 284 -6.66 27.07 7.18
N VAL A 285 -7.63 27.87 6.71
CA VAL A 285 -7.96 29.19 7.28
C VAL A 285 -8.45 29.12 8.74
N ALA A 286 -9.29 28.14 9.07
CA ALA A 286 -9.85 27.98 10.41
C ALA A 286 -8.73 27.75 11.44
N MET A 287 -7.79 26.87 11.14
CA MET A 287 -6.63 26.59 12.00
C MET A 287 -5.74 27.82 12.20
N ARG A 288 -5.57 28.66 11.16
CA ARG A 288 -4.82 29.92 11.30
C ARG A 288 -5.54 30.91 12.22
N HIS A 289 -6.87 30.95 12.19
CA HIS A 289 -7.65 31.80 13.10
C HIS A 289 -7.55 31.33 14.54
N LEU A 290 -7.77 30.03 14.77
CA LEU A 290 -7.60 29.41 16.10
C LEU A 290 -6.19 29.67 16.66
N LYS A 291 -5.15 29.58 15.83
CA LYS A 291 -3.77 29.90 16.24
C LYS A 291 -3.59 31.39 16.57
N LYS A 292 -4.17 32.29 15.78
CA LYS A 292 -4.10 33.74 16.04
C LYS A 292 -4.79 34.12 17.35
N ASP A 293 -5.90 33.44 17.66
CA ASP A 293 -6.71 33.70 18.85
C ASP A 293 -6.17 33.01 20.12
N GLY A 294 -5.05 32.28 20.03
CA GLY A 294 -4.41 31.61 21.17
C GLY A 294 -5.03 30.28 21.58
N TYR A 295 -5.86 29.66 20.72
CA TYR A 295 -6.46 28.34 21.00
C TYR A 295 -5.54 27.15 20.67
N LEU A 296 -4.34 27.40 20.12
CA LEU A 296 -3.40 26.37 19.64
C LEU A 296 -1.97 26.62 20.16
N ASP A 297 -1.84 27.08 21.39
CA ASP A 297 -0.54 27.32 22.05
C ASP A 297 0.23 26.01 22.33
N ASP A 298 -0.47 24.89 22.33
CA ASP A 298 0.05 23.54 22.47
C ASP A 298 0.49 22.90 21.15
N LEU A 299 0.28 23.55 20.00
CA LEU A 299 0.71 23.05 18.69
C LEU A 299 2.25 22.96 18.60
N GLU A 300 2.79 21.79 18.26
CA GLU A 300 4.21 21.65 17.95
C GLU A 300 4.51 22.30 16.59
N VAL A 301 5.53 23.16 16.54
CA VAL A 301 6.00 23.78 15.29
C VAL A 301 7.30 23.11 14.87
N SER A 302 7.28 22.43 13.72
CA SER A 302 8.39 21.62 13.21
C SER A 302 8.47 21.69 11.68
N ASP A 303 9.66 21.43 11.13
CA ASP A 303 9.88 21.22 9.69
C ASP A 303 9.51 19.78 9.27
N GLU A 304 9.31 18.85 10.22
CA GLU A 304 8.76 17.50 10.00
C GLU A 304 7.23 17.56 10.15
N ILE A 305 6.49 17.42 9.05
CA ILE A 305 5.05 17.73 8.95
C ILE A 305 4.14 16.54 8.58
N ASN A 306 4.65 15.30 8.64
CA ASN A 306 3.94 14.08 8.24
C ASN A 306 2.64 13.87 9.01
N ALA A 307 2.67 14.15 10.31
CA ALA A 307 1.50 14.12 11.19
C ALA A 307 1.36 15.44 11.94
N SER A 308 0.11 15.84 12.20
CA SER A 308 -0.17 16.98 13.06
C SER A 308 0.09 16.61 14.52
N SER A 309 0.73 17.50 15.28
CA SER A 309 1.19 17.19 16.63
C SER A 309 0.93 18.33 17.64
N ILE A 310 0.52 17.93 18.85
CA ILE A 310 0.29 18.83 19.99
C ILE A 310 1.07 18.34 21.22
N VAL A 311 1.41 19.27 22.12
CA VAL A 311 2.08 19.00 23.38
C VAL A 311 1.05 18.84 24.49
N VAL A 312 1.01 17.67 25.11
CA VAL A 312 0.10 17.36 26.22
C VAL A 312 0.90 17.01 27.47
N LYS A 313 0.47 17.52 28.63
CA LYS A 313 1.01 17.11 29.93
C LYS A 313 0.40 15.79 30.37
N VAL A 314 1.21 14.74 30.48
CA VAL A 314 0.81 13.40 30.93
C VAL A 314 1.35 13.16 32.34
N ASN A 315 0.47 12.75 33.24
CA ASN A 315 0.87 12.34 34.60
C ASN A 315 1.40 10.91 34.56
N THR A 316 2.72 10.76 34.75
CA THR A 316 3.39 9.46 34.87
C THR A 316 3.63 9.12 36.34
N GLU A 317 4.03 7.89 36.63
CA GLU A 317 4.50 7.49 37.98
C GLU A 317 5.66 8.36 38.50
N LYS A 318 6.41 9.00 37.60
CA LYS A 318 7.55 9.87 37.91
C LYS A 318 7.17 11.35 38.00
N GLY A 319 5.88 11.68 37.84
CA GLY A 319 5.36 13.04 37.79
C GLY A 319 4.89 13.48 36.39
N PRO A 320 4.53 14.76 36.23
CA PRO A 320 4.08 15.30 34.95
C PRO A 320 5.23 15.36 33.94
N GLU A 321 5.00 14.82 32.75
CA GLU A 321 5.92 14.89 31.61
C GLU A 321 5.21 15.47 30.38
N ASP A 322 5.96 16.19 29.54
CA ASP A 322 5.44 16.68 28.26
C ASP A 322 5.55 15.58 27.19
N TRP A 323 4.44 15.34 26.50
CA TRP A 323 4.30 14.33 25.44
C TRP A 323 3.80 14.98 24.16
N LEU A 324 4.28 14.47 23.04
CA LEU A 324 3.71 14.77 21.73
C LEU A 324 2.58 13.77 21.46
N VAL A 325 1.40 14.30 21.17
CA VAL A 325 0.26 13.53 20.65
C VAL A 325 0.11 13.87 19.19
N MET A 326 0.19 12.86 18.33
CA MET A 326 0.21 12.99 16.89
C MET A 326 -1.04 12.36 16.29
N PHE A 327 -1.63 13.02 15.30
CA PHE A 327 -2.81 12.55 14.59
C PHE A 327 -2.62 12.72 13.10
N LYS A 328 -3.11 11.72 12.35
CA LYS A 328 -3.09 11.68 10.90
C LYS A 328 -4.27 10.89 10.40
N ASN A 329 -4.79 11.30 9.26
CA ASN A 329 -5.72 10.51 8.48
C ASN A 329 -5.26 10.46 7.02
N GLU A 330 -5.53 9.33 6.38
CA GLU A 330 -5.20 9.07 4.98
C GLU A 330 -6.37 8.39 4.30
N THR A 331 -6.33 8.39 2.96
CA THR A 331 -7.30 7.67 2.15
C THR A 331 -6.61 6.78 1.15
N HIS A 332 -7.20 5.63 0.85
CA HIS A 332 -6.62 4.70 -0.13
C HIS A 332 -7.69 4.16 -1.09
N ASN A 333 -8.47 5.08 -1.65
CA ASN A 333 -9.70 4.78 -2.37
C ASN A 333 -9.47 3.93 -3.64
N HIS A 334 -8.53 4.35 -4.50
CA HIS A 334 -8.29 3.71 -5.79
C HIS A 334 -7.71 2.29 -5.65
N PRO A 335 -6.63 2.07 -4.87
CA PRO A 335 -6.09 0.71 -4.69
C PRO A 335 -7.10 -0.23 -4.06
N THR A 336 -7.90 0.25 -3.11
CA THR A 336 -8.93 -0.56 -2.44
C THR A 336 -10.11 -0.91 -3.36
N GLU A 337 -10.27 -0.23 -4.50
CA GLU A 337 -11.29 -0.58 -5.50
C GLU A 337 -10.87 -1.78 -6.34
N ILE A 338 -9.59 -1.87 -6.68
CA ILE A 338 -9.02 -2.88 -7.60
C ILE A 338 -8.47 -4.10 -6.85
N GLU A 339 -7.93 -3.90 -5.64
CA GLU A 339 -7.48 -4.94 -4.73
C GLU A 339 -7.85 -4.54 -3.29
N PRO A 340 -9.06 -4.93 -2.83
CA PRO A 340 -9.62 -4.40 -1.59
C PRO A 340 -8.84 -4.75 -0.33
N PHE A 341 -8.20 -5.92 -0.27
CA PHE A 341 -7.53 -6.35 0.96
C PHE A 341 -6.24 -5.56 1.19
N GLY A 342 -5.33 -5.57 0.21
CA GLY A 342 -4.07 -4.84 0.26
C GLY A 342 -4.31 -3.34 0.29
N GLY A 343 -5.23 -2.81 -0.53
CA GLY A 343 -5.55 -1.39 -0.55
C GLY A 343 -5.99 -0.84 0.82
N ALA A 344 -6.86 -1.56 1.55
CA ALA A 344 -7.29 -1.13 2.87
C ALA A 344 -6.23 -1.39 3.96
N ALA A 345 -5.44 -2.44 3.81
CA ALA A 345 -4.33 -2.74 4.71
C ALA A 345 -3.24 -1.65 4.64
N THR A 346 -2.87 -1.23 3.43
CA THR A 346 -1.88 -0.17 3.22
C THR A 346 -2.40 1.23 3.54
N CYS A 347 -3.72 1.46 3.45
CA CYS A 347 -4.36 2.68 4.00
C CYS A 347 -4.00 2.88 5.49
N LEU A 348 -4.15 1.81 6.29
CA LEU A 348 -3.79 1.88 7.70
C LEU A 348 -2.27 1.92 7.88
N GLY A 349 -1.51 1.13 7.10
CA GLY A 349 -0.05 1.14 7.15
C GLY A 349 0.58 2.51 6.88
N GLY A 350 0.17 3.20 5.81
CA GLY A 350 0.63 4.56 5.49
C GLY A 350 0.33 5.52 6.64
N ALA A 351 -0.93 5.55 7.08
CA ALA A 351 -1.35 6.38 8.19
C ALA A 351 -0.55 6.12 9.49
N ILE A 352 -0.14 4.88 9.78
CA ILE A 352 0.72 4.56 10.94
C ILE A 352 2.13 5.12 10.76
N ARG A 353 2.73 4.99 9.56
CA ARG A 353 4.09 5.45 9.27
C ARG A 353 4.27 6.95 9.47
N ASP A 354 3.24 7.74 9.20
CA ASP A 354 3.24 9.20 9.40
C ASP A 354 3.56 9.62 10.84
N PRO A 355 2.78 9.28 11.90
CA PRO A 355 3.20 9.55 13.28
C PRO A 355 4.45 8.79 13.69
N LEU A 356 4.67 7.60 13.12
CA LEU A 356 5.85 6.79 13.42
C LEU A 356 7.15 7.51 13.00
N SER A 357 7.11 8.31 11.93
CA SER A 357 8.20 9.20 11.54
C SER A 357 8.55 10.17 12.68
N GLY A 358 7.57 10.64 13.46
CA GLY A 358 7.76 11.41 14.70
C GLY A 358 8.23 10.58 15.90
N ARG A 359 8.72 9.35 15.69
CA ARG A 359 9.11 8.37 16.72
C ARG A 359 7.95 8.00 17.67
N ALA A 360 6.71 8.23 17.22
CA ALA A 360 5.52 7.96 18.02
C ALA A 360 5.18 6.47 18.06
N PHE A 361 4.57 6.06 19.18
CA PHE A 361 3.89 4.78 19.26
C PHE A 361 2.42 4.99 18.93
N VAL A 362 2.02 4.58 17.72
CA VAL A 362 0.61 4.57 17.29
C VAL A 362 -0.19 3.52 18.07
N TYR A 363 -1.15 3.96 18.88
CA TYR A 363 -1.90 3.07 19.79
C TYR A 363 -3.39 3.01 19.48
N GLN A 364 -3.91 3.92 18.64
CA GLN A 364 -5.32 3.99 18.29
C GLN A 364 -5.50 4.17 16.78
N ALA A 365 -6.49 3.47 16.22
CA ALA A 365 -6.98 3.65 14.85
C ALA A 365 -8.48 3.93 14.80
N MET A 366 -8.91 4.46 13.66
CA MET A 366 -10.29 4.68 13.27
C MET A 366 -10.46 4.36 11.78
N ARG A 367 -11.55 3.68 11.43
CA ARG A 367 -11.93 3.37 10.05
C ARG A 367 -13.23 4.05 9.70
N VAL A 368 -13.21 4.91 8.69
CA VAL A 368 -14.43 5.52 8.12
C VAL A 368 -14.45 5.21 6.63
N SER A 369 -15.43 4.42 6.21
CA SER A 369 -15.53 3.95 4.82
C SER A 369 -16.88 4.29 4.19
N GLY A 370 -16.90 4.36 2.87
CA GLY A 370 -18.08 4.53 2.04
C GLY A 370 -18.12 3.46 0.97
N SER A 371 -19.25 2.77 0.81
CA SER A 371 -19.38 1.65 -0.14
C SER A 371 -20.76 1.64 -0.81
N GLY A 372 -20.89 0.93 -1.94
CA GLY A 372 -22.18 0.56 -2.51
C GLY A 372 -22.87 -0.53 -1.67
N ASP A 373 -24.11 -0.92 -2.04
CA ASP A 373 -24.80 -2.02 -1.33
C ASP A 373 -24.04 -3.35 -1.54
N PRO A 374 -23.48 -3.97 -0.47
CA PRO A 374 -22.74 -5.22 -0.59
C PRO A 374 -23.64 -6.42 -0.92
N ARG A 375 -24.96 -6.24 -0.95
CA ARG A 375 -25.97 -7.25 -1.32
C ARG A 375 -26.37 -7.15 -2.80
N ALA A 376 -25.86 -6.16 -3.53
CA ALA A 376 -26.09 -6.03 -4.96
C ALA A 376 -25.69 -7.32 -5.68
N ARG A 377 -26.46 -7.67 -6.72
CA ARG A 377 -26.23 -8.90 -7.47
C ARG A 377 -24.95 -8.77 -8.30
N ILE A 378 -24.27 -9.89 -8.59
CA ILE A 378 -23.05 -9.84 -9.40
C ILE A 378 -23.34 -9.27 -10.79
N GLU A 379 -24.52 -9.57 -11.35
CA GLU A 379 -24.93 -9.10 -12.67
C GLU A 379 -25.15 -7.57 -12.72
N GLU A 380 -25.25 -6.90 -11.57
CA GLU A 380 -25.36 -5.45 -11.43
C GLU A 380 -23.98 -4.78 -11.26
N THR A 381 -22.90 -5.57 -11.24
CA THR A 381 -21.53 -5.04 -11.13
C THR A 381 -21.18 -4.29 -12.41
N LEU A 382 -20.63 -3.08 -12.25
CA LEU A 382 -20.12 -2.30 -13.38
C LEU A 382 -19.03 -3.09 -14.13
N PRO A 383 -19.04 -3.09 -15.48
CA PRO A 383 -17.99 -3.72 -16.27
C PRO A 383 -16.58 -3.28 -15.81
N GLY A 384 -15.66 -4.24 -15.71
CA GLY A 384 -14.30 -3.99 -15.24
C GLY A 384 -14.14 -3.81 -13.72
N LYS A 385 -15.22 -3.85 -12.92
CA LYS A 385 -15.15 -3.70 -11.46
C LYS A 385 -15.34 -5.02 -10.72
N LEU A 386 -14.81 -5.07 -9.49
CA LEU A 386 -15.12 -6.14 -8.55
C LEU A 386 -16.56 -5.98 -8.00
N PRO A 387 -17.25 -7.09 -7.69
CA PRO A 387 -18.55 -7.03 -7.01
C PRO A 387 -18.46 -6.27 -5.69
N GLN A 388 -19.47 -5.45 -5.38
CA GLN A 388 -19.51 -4.61 -4.17
C GLN A 388 -19.31 -5.40 -2.87
N LYS A 389 -19.81 -6.65 -2.82
CA LYS A 389 -19.57 -7.57 -1.69
C LYS A 389 -18.08 -7.83 -1.46
N LYS A 390 -17.31 -8.10 -2.53
CA LYS A 390 -15.87 -8.37 -2.42
C LYS A 390 -15.11 -7.13 -1.97
N ILE A 391 -15.46 -5.98 -2.53
CA ILE A 391 -14.83 -4.70 -2.19
C ILE A 391 -15.04 -4.39 -0.71
N THR A 392 -16.29 -4.46 -0.27
CA THR A 392 -16.67 -4.16 1.13
C THR A 392 -16.01 -5.13 2.12
N THR A 393 -16.17 -6.44 1.90
CA THR A 393 -15.70 -7.45 2.85
C THR A 393 -14.18 -7.64 2.81
N GLY A 394 -13.56 -7.56 1.63
CA GLY A 394 -12.12 -7.64 1.44
C GLY A 394 -11.38 -6.49 2.13
N ALA A 395 -11.89 -5.26 2.00
CA ALA A 395 -11.28 -4.12 2.68
C ALA A 395 -11.44 -4.14 4.20
N ALA A 396 -12.61 -4.53 4.71
CA ALA A 396 -12.79 -4.72 6.14
C ALA A 396 -11.80 -5.78 6.69
N ALA A 397 -11.60 -6.87 5.94
CA ALA A 397 -10.61 -7.89 6.29
C ALA A 397 -9.17 -7.39 6.22
N GLY A 398 -8.81 -6.64 5.18
CA GLY A 398 -7.48 -6.06 4.98
C GLY A 398 -7.10 -5.08 6.08
N TYR A 399 -7.96 -4.09 6.34
CA TYR A 399 -7.78 -3.11 7.40
C TYR A 399 -7.61 -3.77 8.78
N SER A 400 -8.50 -4.72 9.11
CA SER A 400 -8.46 -5.47 10.36
C SER A 400 -7.19 -6.33 10.48
N SER A 401 -6.82 -7.03 9.41
CA SER A 401 -5.61 -7.87 9.38
C SER A 401 -4.37 -7.05 9.71
N TYR A 402 -4.22 -5.87 9.09
CA TYR A 402 -3.06 -5.01 9.32
C TYR A 402 -3.01 -4.50 10.77
N GLY A 403 -4.11 -3.92 11.25
CA GLY A 403 -4.21 -3.37 12.61
C GLY A 403 -3.95 -4.43 13.69
N ASN A 404 -4.52 -5.63 13.54
CA ASN A 404 -4.35 -6.72 14.49
C ASN A 404 -2.90 -7.18 14.59
N GLN A 405 -2.19 -7.27 13.46
CA GLN A 405 -0.80 -7.71 13.44
C GLN A 405 0.17 -6.66 14.01
N VAL A 406 -0.11 -5.38 13.80
CA VAL A 406 0.61 -4.28 14.48
C VAL A 406 0.26 -4.25 15.97
N GLY A 407 -0.92 -4.73 16.36
CA GLY A 407 -1.42 -4.65 17.73
C GLY A 407 -2.05 -3.30 18.03
N LEU A 408 -2.76 -2.74 17.04
CA LEU A 408 -3.42 -1.45 17.07
C LEU A 408 -4.91 -1.62 17.33
N ALA A 409 -5.45 -0.87 18.28
CA ALA A 409 -6.88 -0.91 18.58
C ALA A 409 -7.66 0.02 17.64
N THR A 410 -8.54 -0.54 16.80
CA THR A 410 -9.48 0.25 16.00
C THR A 410 -10.75 0.53 16.80
N GLY A 411 -10.81 1.71 17.41
CA GLY A 411 -11.86 2.07 18.39
C GLY A 411 -13.11 2.70 17.79
N GLN A 412 -13.00 3.26 16.58
CA GLN A 412 -14.16 3.77 15.84
C GLN A 412 -14.20 3.14 14.45
N VAL A 413 -15.33 2.55 14.11
CA VAL A 413 -15.59 1.98 12.78
C VAL A 413 -16.96 2.45 12.32
N ALA A 414 -17.01 3.11 11.16
CA ALA A 414 -18.25 3.51 10.51
C ALA A 414 -18.16 3.21 9.01
N GLU A 415 -19.22 2.61 8.46
CA GLU A 415 -19.32 2.35 7.02
C GLU A 415 -20.65 2.89 6.51
N VAL A 416 -20.59 3.77 5.52
CA VAL A 416 -21.74 4.44 4.92
C VAL A 416 -22.06 3.81 3.58
N TYR A 417 -23.25 3.24 3.44
CA TYR A 417 -23.71 2.69 2.17
C TYR A 417 -24.48 3.73 1.36
N HIS A 418 -24.01 4.04 0.16
CA HIS A 418 -24.66 5.01 -0.73
C HIS A 418 -24.39 4.69 -2.22
N PRO A 419 -25.37 4.84 -3.13
CA PRO A 419 -25.19 4.58 -4.56
C PRO A 419 -24.01 5.32 -5.20
N ASN A 420 -23.72 6.55 -4.77
CA ASN A 420 -22.58 7.34 -5.29
C ASN A 420 -21.20 6.75 -4.96
N PHE A 421 -21.10 5.81 -4.01
CA PHE A 421 -19.86 5.08 -3.75
C PHE A 421 -19.69 3.84 -4.65
N VAL A 422 -20.68 3.50 -5.50
CA VAL A 422 -20.57 2.39 -6.45
C VAL A 422 -19.50 2.67 -7.51
N ALA A 423 -19.32 3.94 -7.91
CA ALA A 423 -18.30 4.34 -8.89
C ALA A 423 -16.88 4.30 -8.29
N LYS A 424 -16.73 4.73 -7.04
CA LYS A 424 -15.47 4.70 -6.30
C LYS A 424 -15.78 4.67 -4.81
N ARG A 425 -15.24 3.67 -4.11
CA ARG A 425 -15.37 3.57 -2.66
C ARG A 425 -14.61 4.70 -1.97
N MET A 426 -14.97 4.92 -0.71
CA MET A 426 -14.17 5.71 0.21
C MET A 426 -13.56 4.77 1.25
N GLU A 427 -12.25 4.82 1.43
CA GLU A 427 -11.52 4.12 2.50
C GLU A 427 -10.63 5.12 3.21
N VAL A 428 -11.03 5.51 4.42
CA VAL A 428 -10.28 6.44 5.27
C VAL A 428 -9.76 5.73 6.50
N GLY A 429 -8.46 5.79 6.71
CA GLY A 429 -7.80 5.40 7.95
C GLY A 429 -7.38 6.64 8.72
N ALA A 430 -7.66 6.68 10.02
CA ALA A 430 -7.10 7.70 10.90
C ALA A 430 -6.43 7.04 12.10
N VAL A 431 -5.35 7.65 12.59
CA VAL A 431 -4.55 7.11 13.68
C VAL A 431 -4.16 8.18 14.69
N ILE A 432 -3.89 7.73 15.91
CA ILE A 432 -3.33 8.54 16.98
C ILE A 432 -2.09 7.83 17.53
N GLY A 433 -0.99 8.58 17.61
CA GLY A 433 0.25 8.14 18.23
C GLY A 433 0.72 9.09 19.31
N ALA A 434 1.61 8.61 20.18
CA ALA A 434 2.25 9.46 21.17
C ALA A 434 3.73 9.11 21.40
N ALA A 435 4.52 10.13 21.73
CA ALA A 435 5.92 10.00 22.14
C ALA A 435 6.23 10.96 23.30
N PRO A 436 7.11 10.59 24.25
CA PRO A 436 7.69 11.56 25.17
C PRO A 436 8.43 12.62 24.37
N GLN A 437 8.13 13.91 24.58
CA GLN A 437 8.69 15.00 23.78
C GLN A 437 10.23 15.00 23.82
N LYS A 438 10.80 14.68 24.99
CA LYS A 438 12.25 14.56 25.20
C LYS A 438 12.95 13.53 24.31
N ASN A 439 12.21 12.57 23.74
CA ASN A 439 12.77 11.52 22.87
C ASN A 439 12.70 11.87 21.37
N VAL A 440 12.09 12.99 21.02
CA VAL A 440 11.90 13.41 19.63
C VAL A 440 12.79 14.63 19.36
N LYS A 441 13.85 14.44 18.58
CA LYS A 441 14.69 15.53 18.08
C LYS A 441 14.13 16.06 16.77
N ARG A 442 14.25 17.38 16.55
CA ARG A 442 13.86 18.09 15.33
C ARG A 442 15.06 18.89 14.83
N GLU A 443 16.13 18.19 14.45
CA GLU A 443 17.39 18.80 14.02
C GLU A 443 17.48 18.87 12.48
N LYS A 444 18.20 19.86 11.95
CA LYS A 444 18.47 19.93 10.50
C LYS A 444 19.66 19.05 10.14
N PRO A 445 19.58 18.23 9.08
CA PRO A 445 20.74 17.50 8.58
C PRO A 445 21.87 18.44 8.18
N VAL A 446 23.10 17.98 8.33
CA VAL A 446 24.32 18.69 7.90
C VAL A 446 25.15 17.82 6.94
N PRO A 447 26.00 18.42 6.09
CA PRO A 447 26.89 17.64 5.23
C PRO A 447 27.72 16.62 6.02
N GLY A 448 27.75 15.37 5.54
CA GLY A 448 28.41 14.25 6.21
C GLY A 448 27.48 13.38 7.06
N ASP A 449 26.23 13.81 7.31
CA ASP A 449 25.21 12.94 7.89
C ASP A 449 24.85 11.78 6.93
N VAL A 450 24.49 10.64 7.50
CA VAL A 450 24.07 9.44 6.76
C VAL A 450 22.56 9.27 6.81
N ILE A 451 21.96 8.88 5.68
CA ILE A 451 20.56 8.48 5.61
C ILE A 451 20.49 6.95 5.70
N ILE A 452 19.59 6.47 6.56
CA ILE A 452 19.39 5.04 6.78
C ILE A 452 17.96 4.70 6.38
N LEU A 453 17.81 3.77 5.44
CA LEU A 453 16.53 3.16 5.12
C LEU A 453 16.22 2.09 6.16
N VAL A 454 15.10 2.23 6.85
CA VAL A 454 14.66 1.31 7.91
C VAL A 454 13.31 0.72 7.53
N GLY A 455 13.24 -0.59 7.29
CA GLY A 455 11.97 -1.26 7.04
C GLY A 455 12.08 -2.49 6.15
N GLY A 456 11.08 -2.64 5.27
CA GLY A 456 10.99 -3.73 4.31
C GLY A 456 12.06 -3.64 3.22
N ARG A 457 12.15 -4.71 2.42
CA ARG A 457 12.95 -4.71 1.19
C ARG A 457 12.11 -4.13 0.03
N THR A 458 12.76 -3.56 -0.97
CA THR A 458 12.15 -2.92 -2.15
C THR A 458 11.82 -3.94 -3.24
N GLY A 459 10.59 -3.90 -3.76
CA GLY A 459 10.13 -4.66 -4.93
C GLY A 459 9.62 -3.73 -6.05
N ARG A 460 8.88 -4.26 -7.02
CA ARG A 460 8.16 -3.46 -8.04
C ARG A 460 6.80 -2.95 -7.54
N ASP A 461 6.64 -2.85 -6.22
CA ASP A 461 5.41 -2.47 -5.58
C ASP A 461 5.18 -0.96 -5.72
N GLY A 462 4.00 -0.57 -6.19
CA GLY A 462 3.59 0.81 -6.36
C GLY A 462 4.38 1.63 -7.40
N CYS A 463 5.18 1.02 -8.27
CA CYS A 463 5.87 1.78 -9.33
C CYS A 463 4.83 2.46 -10.25
N GLY A 464 4.71 3.79 -10.15
CA GLY A 464 3.69 4.58 -10.84
C GLY A 464 2.35 4.71 -10.09
N GLY A 465 2.26 4.28 -8.84
CA GLY A 465 1.02 4.34 -8.04
C GLY A 465 0.51 5.76 -7.81
N ALA A 466 1.41 6.69 -7.45
CA ALA A 466 1.05 8.11 -7.28
C ALA A 466 0.48 8.74 -8.56
N THR A 467 1.09 8.44 -9.72
CA THR A 467 0.61 8.95 -11.02
C THR A 467 -0.66 8.25 -11.47
N GLY A 468 -0.79 6.93 -11.26
CA GLY A 468 -1.99 6.13 -11.53
C GLY A 468 -3.21 6.58 -10.72
N SER A 469 -3.01 6.93 -9.43
CA SER A 469 -4.07 7.46 -8.56
C SER A 469 -4.68 8.78 -9.05
N SER A 470 -3.94 9.52 -9.90
CA SER A 470 -4.34 10.82 -10.46
C SER A 470 -5.10 10.69 -11.80
N LYS A 471 -5.29 9.48 -12.35
CA LYS A 471 -5.92 9.24 -13.67
C LYS A 471 -7.36 8.68 -13.59
N GLU A 472 -8.14 8.88 -14.63
CA GLU A 472 -9.50 8.31 -14.79
C GLU A 472 -9.45 6.84 -15.27
N HIS A 473 -10.49 6.06 -14.93
CA HIS A 473 -10.55 4.62 -15.22
C HIS A 473 -10.94 4.32 -16.68
N THR A 474 -10.13 3.51 -17.38
CA THR A 474 -10.48 2.87 -18.66
C THR A 474 -10.19 1.36 -18.58
N GLU A 475 -10.82 0.53 -19.43
CA GLU A 475 -10.60 -0.93 -19.42
C GLU A 475 -9.13 -1.32 -19.70
N GLU A 476 -8.40 -0.49 -20.44
CA GLU A 476 -6.99 -0.69 -20.78
C GLU A 476 -6.04 -0.45 -19.59
N SER A 477 -6.43 0.36 -18.59
CA SER A 477 -5.57 0.67 -17.44
C SER A 477 -5.42 -0.50 -16.45
N LEU A 478 -6.37 -1.44 -16.43
CA LEU A 478 -6.38 -2.57 -15.48
C LEU A 478 -5.18 -3.52 -15.63
N VAL A 479 -4.59 -3.62 -16.83
CA VAL A 479 -3.42 -4.48 -17.09
C VAL A 479 -2.12 -3.81 -16.63
N THR A 480 -2.04 -2.48 -16.73
CA THR A 480 -0.90 -1.68 -16.24
C THR A 480 -0.93 -1.44 -14.73
N CYS A 481 -2.11 -1.46 -14.09
CA CYS A 481 -2.26 -1.26 -12.64
C CYS A 481 -1.74 -2.41 -11.75
N CYS A 482 -1.27 -3.53 -12.31
CA CYS A 482 -0.73 -4.65 -11.53
C CYS A 482 0.48 -4.27 -10.66
N SER A 483 1.30 -3.30 -11.11
CA SER A 483 2.41 -2.77 -10.33
C SER A 483 2.00 -1.71 -9.31
N GLU A 484 0.78 -1.17 -9.37
CA GLU A 484 0.31 -0.09 -8.50
C GLU A 484 -0.22 -0.60 -7.15
N VAL A 485 -0.51 -1.89 -7.03
CA VAL A 485 -1.07 -2.49 -5.82
C VAL A 485 0.03 -2.82 -4.81
N GLN A 486 0.14 -1.97 -3.79
CA GLN A 486 1.03 -2.18 -2.65
C GLN A 486 0.47 -3.24 -1.68
N LYS A 487 1.36 -4.10 -1.15
CA LYS A 487 1.05 -5.04 -0.08
C LYS A 487 1.89 -4.74 1.15
N GLY A 488 1.21 -4.42 2.26
CA GLY A 488 1.89 -4.03 3.49
C GLY A 488 2.51 -5.20 4.28
N ASN A 489 3.55 -4.91 5.05
CA ASN A 489 4.22 -5.85 5.95
C ASN A 489 4.09 -5.38 7.42
N ALA A 490 2.91 -5.59 7.99
CA ALA A 490 2.57 -5.21 9.36
C ALA A 490 3.57 -5.72 10.42
N PRO A 491 4.08 -6.97 10.36
CA PRO A 491 5.09 -7.44 11.31
C PRO A 491 6.39 -6.63 11.29
N THR A 492 6.84 -6.18 10.11
CA THR A 492 8.03 -5.32 9.99
C THR A 492 7.76 -3.95 10.58
N GLU A 493 6.61 -3.34 10.27
CA GLU A 493 6.22 -2.05 10.84
C GLU A 493 6.10 -2.10 12.38
N ARG A 494 5.57 -3.21 12.91
CA ARG A 494 5.54 -3.47 14.35
C ARG A 494 6.94 -3.50 14.97
N LYS A 495 7.94 -4.07 14.28
CA LYS A 495 9.34 -4.05 14.74
C LYS A 495 9.87 -2.62 14.83
N ILE A 496 9.58 -1.76 13.83
CA ILE A 496 9.99 -0.34 13.82
C ILE A 496 9.32 0.43 14.95
N GLN A 497 8.02 0.23 15.17
CA GLN A 497 7.30 0.85 16.27
C GLN A 497 7.90 0.51 17.65
N ARG A 498 8.37 -0.74 17.83
CA ARG A 498 9.08 -1.15 19.04
C ARG A 498 10.50 -0.58 19.10
N LEU A 499 11.17 -0.41 17.96
CA LEU A 499 12.49 0.21 17.87
C LEU A 499 12.45 1.66 18.36
N PHE A 500 11.50 2.47 17.90
CA PHE A 500 11.36 3.87 18.31
C PHE A 500 10.86 4.07 19.75
N ARG A 501 10.42 3.01 20.42
CA ARG A 501 10.20 3.03 21.88
C ARG A 501 11.50 3.04 22.68
N ASN A 502 12.64 2.70 22.07
CA ASN A 502 13.95 2.80 22.72
C ASN A 502 14.47 4.24 22.64
N PRO A 503 14.60 4.97 23.77
CA PRO A 503 15.11 6.34 23.77
C PRO A 503 16.51 6.46 23.18
N GLU A 504 17.37 5.45 23.37
CA GLU A 504 18.74 5.48 22.84
C GLU A 504 18.75 5.57 21.31
N VAL A 505 17.85 4.82 20.65
CA VAL A 505 17.72 4.84 19.20
C VAL A 505 17.05 6.14 18.74
N SER A 506 15.93 6.51 19.36
CA SER A 506 15.16 7.70 18.95
C SER A 506 15.97 9.00 19.07
N LEU A 507 16.86 9.09 20.06
CA LEU A 507 17.74 10.24 20.26
C LEU A 507 18.93 10.32 19.28
N MET A 508 19.22 9.25 18.52
CA MET A 508 20.22 9.26 17.45
C MET A 508 19.66 9.87 16.15
N ILE A 509 18.34 9.94 16.02
CA ILE A 509 17.67 10.37 14.79
C ILE A 509 17.50 11.88 14.81
N LYS A 510 18.14 12.58 13.86
CA LYS A 510 18.01 14.04 13.71
C LYS A 510 16.69 14.46 13.08
N LYS A 511 16.32 13.74 12.02
CA LYS A 511 15.13 13.94 11.19
C LYS A 511 14.71 12.58 10.63
N CYS A 512 13.40 12.37 10.45
CA CYS A 512 12.85 11.16 9.85
C CYS A 512 11.70 11.55 8.93
N ASN A 513 11.47 10.72 7.92
CA ASN A 513 10.33 10.82 7.03
C ASN A 513 9.78 9.42 6.82
N ASP A 514 8.49 9.29 6.50
CA ASP A 514 7.97 8.04 6.00
C ASP A 514 8.31 7.85 4.51
N PHE A 515 8.20 6.60 4.05
CA PHE A 515 8.22 6.28 2.64
C PHE A 515 6.77 6.07 2.19
N GLY A 516 6.36 6.91 1.24
CA GLY A 516 5.06 6.88 0.60
C GLY A 516 5.21 6.91 -0.93
N ALA A 517 4.52 7.85 -1.57
CA ALA A 517 4.54 8.03 -3.02
C ALA A 517 5.93 8.37 -3.58
N GLY A 518 6.28 7.77 -4.72
CA GLY A 518 7.51 8.06 -5.47
C GLY A 518 8.83 7.51 -4.91
N GLY A 519 8.76 6.64 -3.90
CA GLY A 519 9.87 5.81 -3.49
C GLY A 519 11.09 6.53 -2.94
N VAL A 520 12.25 5.90 -3.08
CA VAL A 520 13.51 6.37 -2.49
C VAL A 520 13.86 7.76 -2.99
N SER A 521 13.72 8.03 -4.29
CA SER A 521 14.16 9.29 -4.87
C SER A 521 13.26 10.48 -4.55
N VAL A 522 12.00 10.25 -4.18
CA VAL A 522 11.08 11.32 -3.76
C VAL A 522 11.12 11.50 -2.23
N ALA A 523 10.93 10.43 -1.47
CA ALA A 523 10.74 10.51 -0.02
C ALA A 523 11.96 11.09 0.73
N ILE A 524 13.17 10.76 0.28
CA ILE A 524 14.39 11.26 0.94
C ILE A 524 14.73 12.68 0.54
N GLY A 525 14.28 13.15 -0.63
CA GLY A 525 14.51 14.52 -1.11
C GLY A 525 13.96 15.58 -0.16
N GLU A 526 12.95 15.22 0.65
CA GLU A 526 12.38 16.09 1.68
C GLU A 526 13.25 16.19 2.95
N LEU A 527 14.23 15.30 3.13
CA LEU A 527 15.10 15.30 4.30
C LEU A 527 16.14 16.42 4.24
N ALA A 528 16.76 16.64 3.08
CA ALA A 528 17.82 17.63 2.89
C ALA A 528 17.84 18.19 1.45
N ASP A 529 18.41 19.38 1.29
CA ASP A 529 18.44 20.13 0.03
C ASP A 529 19.24 19.45 -1.11
N GLY A 530 20.08 18.46 -0.79
CA GLY A 530 20.88 17.73 -1.78
C GLY A 530 21.44 16.43 -1.21
N LEU A 531 21.41 15.37 -2.02
CA LEU A 531 21.64 13.99 -1.57
C LEU A 531 22.43 13.19 -2.61
N GLU A 532 23.33 12.34 -2.13
CA GLU A 532 24.00 11.31 -2.95
C GLU A 532 23.41 9.94 -2.57
N VAL A 533 22.77 9.29 -3.53
CA VAL A 533 22.03 8.04 -3.30
C VAL A 533 22.70 6.92 -4.09
N ASN A 534 23.16 5.90 -3.38
CA ASN A 534 23.64 4.68 -4.00
C ASN A 534 22.51 3.65 -4.04
N LEU A 535 21.88 3.50 -5.21
CA LEU A 535 20.77 2.58 -5.43
C LEU A 535 21.16 1.10 -5.27
N ASP A 536 22.44 0.73 -5.44
CA ASP A 536 22.91 -0.64 -5.22
C ASP A 536 22.84 -1.06 -3.75
N LYS A 537 22.80 -0.10 -2.82
CA LYS A 537 22.66 -0.35 -1.39
C LYS A 537 21.21 -0.51 -0.93
N VAL A 538 20.24 -0.27 -1.81
CA VAL A 538 18.81 -0.45 -1.49
C VAL A 538 18.50 -1.94 -1.35
N PRO A 539 18.02 -2.42 -0.19
CA PRO A 539 17.72 -3.84 0.00
C PRO A 539 16.58 -4.30 -0.90
N LYS A 540 16.76 -5.34 -1.71
CA LYS A 540 15.77 -5.80 -2.71
C LYS A 540 15.00 -7.04 -2.25
N LYS A 541 13.71 -7.14 -2.58
CA LYS A 541 12.90 -8.35 -2.36
C LYS A 541 13.35 -9.49 -3.27
N TYR A 542 13.68 -9.14 -4.51
CA TYR A 542 14.16 -10.03 -5.56
C TYR A 542 15.07 -9.25 -6.51
N GLU A 543 15.93 -9.97 -7.22
CA GLU A 543 16.80 -9.39 -8.25
C GLU A 543 16.03 -9.12 -9.54
N GLY A 544 16.60 -8.29 -10.42
CA GLY A 544 15.98 -7.90 -11.69
C GLY A 544 15.28 -6.54 -11.69
N LEU A 545 15.33 -5.80 -10.56
CA LEU A 545 14.90 -4.40 -10.50
C LEU A 545 15.93 -3.51 -11.20
N ASP A 546 15.49 -2.74 -12.18
CA ASP A 546 16.35 -1.73 -12.82
C ASP A 546 16.54 -0.47 -11.96
N GLY A 547 17.42 0.43 -12.39
CA GLY A 547 17.70 1.67 -11.65
C GLY A 547 16.48 2.60 -11.52
N THR A 548 15.58 2.59 -12.50
CA THR A 548 14.33 3.37 -12.45
C THR A 548 13.38 2.77 -11.43
N GLU A 549 13.17 1.45 -11.48
CA GLU A 549 12.28 0.73 -10.56
C GLU A 549 12.74 0.91 -9.12
N LEU A 550 14.05 0.83 -8.84
CA LEU A 550 14.60 1.09 -7.50
C LEU A 550 14.39 2.53 -7.04
N ALA A 551 14.50 3.50 -7.95
CA ALA A 551 14.35 4.92 -7.63
C ALA A 551 12.91 5.29 -7.24
N ILE A 552 11.91 4.72 -7.93
CA ILE A 552 10.50 5.14 -7.81
C ILE A 552 9.58 4.12 -7.12
N SER A 553 10.11 2.98 -6.68
CA SER A 553 9.32 1.95 -5.99
C SER A 553 8.74 2.45 -4.67
N GLU A 554 7.44 2.21 -4.46
CA GLU A 554 6.67 2.64 -3.29
C GLU A 554 6.46 1.46 -2.30
N SER A 555 7.52 0.66 -2.11
CA SER A 555 7.51 -0.56 -1.26
C SER A 555 7.40 -0.32 0.23
#